data_AF-R4XAP7-F1
#
_entry.id   AF-R4XAP7-F1
#
_cell.length_a   1.000
_cell.length_b   1.000
_cell.length_c   1.000
_cell.angle_alpha   90.00
_cell.angle_beta   90.00
_cell.angle_gamma   90.00
#
_symmetry.space_group_name_H-M   'P 1'
#
loop_
_entity.id
_entity.type
_entity.pdbx_description
1 polymer ?
#
loop_
_entity_poly.entity_id
_entity_poly.type
_entity_poly.pdbx_seq_one_letter_code
_entity_poly.pdbx_strand_id
1 'polypeptide(L)'
;MSASLATKRKAESQDVVLEGGENEPTNDTAGMSAKERMAQFRALKMRAKDSKKQNRTALHQEHSRMKEDPKAAKILDQKKSVATEKLAKLDAQEAGEDYERKRAWDWSIAESEAWDERMAMKQRHREESGFADFAQEAAKQYSRNTNSLKPDLEAYRREKEAQSSRTLSSAVTISADGTLVPNLTQVAEVDDVAFIHQKPKKENVDRLIESLSRADKARLKAQMKRGRGQHDDGDYISERNKVFNAKVSRFYDKYTKEMKESFERGTAQ
;
A
#
# COMPACT_ATOMS: atom_id res chain seq x y z
N MET A 1 -22.45 -4.67 6.35
CA MET A 1 -23.72 -3.92 6.23
C MET A 1 -23.32 -2.46 6.11
N SER A 2 -23.55 -1.77 5.01
CA SER A 2 -24.76 -1.76 4.20
C SER A 2 -24.45 -1.81 2.71
N ALA A 3 -25.35 -2.48 1.98
CA ALA A 3 -25.36 -2.56 0.54
C ALA A 3 -25.47 -1.16 -0.09
N SER A 4 -24.83 -0.98 -1.24
CA SER A 4 -25.47 -0.20 -2.29
C SER A 4 -25.11 -0.82 -3.63
N LEU A 5 -26.17 -1.28 -4.30
CA LEU A 5 -26.23 -1.97 -5.57
C LEU A 5 -25.48 -1.19 -6.66
N ALA A 6 -24.79 -1.94 -7.52
CA ALA A 6 -24.37 -1.43 -8.81
C ALA A 6 -25.59 -1.43 -9.74
N THR A 7 -26.41 -0.39 -9.71
CA THR A 7 -27.23 -0.06 -10.88
C THR A 7 -26.29 0.43 -11.97
N LYS A 8 -26.19 -0.36 -13.05
CA LYS A 8 -25.65 0.05 -14.34
C LYS A 8 -26.51 1.21 -14.87
N ARG A 9 -26.24 2.43 -14.41
CA ARG A 9 -26.61 3.61 -15.20
C ARG A 9 -25.57 3.72 -16.28
N LYS A 10 -26.02 3.40 -17.50
CA LYS A 10 -25.63 4.08 -18.73
C LYS A 10 -25.01 5.43 -18.36
N ALA A 11 -23.74 5.63 -18.72
CA ALA A 11 -23.15 6.97 -18.77
C ALA A 11 -23.93 7.71 -19.87
N GLU A 12 -25.10 8.19 -19.47
CA GLU A 12 -25.82 9.27 -20.10
C GLU A 12 -24.93 10.47 -19.87
N SER A 13 -24.36 10.96 -20.97
CA SER A 13 -23.80 12.29 -21.16
C SER A 13 -24.21 13.27 -20.05
N GLN A 14 -23.34 13.41 -19.07
CA GLN A 14 -23.18 14.70 -18.43
C GLN A 14 -21.82 15.19 -18.91
N ASP A 15 -21.88 15.86 -20.05
CA ASP A 15 -20.98 16.95 -20.36
C ASP A 15 -20.91 17.80 -19.10
N VAL A 16 -19.88 17.57 -18.27
CA VAL A 16 -19.39 18.61 -17.38
C VAL A 16 -18.83 19.61 -18.36
N VAL A 17 -19.73 20.51 -18.77
CA VAL A 17 -19.46 21.78 -19.38
C VAL A 17 -18.33 22.35 -18.53
N LEU A 18 -17.11 22.19 -19.03
CA LEU A 18 -16.10 23.18 -18.80
C LEU A 18 -16.81 24.44 -19.27
N GLU A 19 -17.32 25.23 -18.33
CA GLU A 19 -17.53 26.66 -18.55
C GLU A 19 -16.13 27.22 -18.82
N GLY A 20 -15.60 26.90 -20.02
CA GLY A 20 -14.87 27.87 -20.77
C GLY A 20 -15.84 29.02 -20.87
N GLY A 21 -15.61 30.04 -20.05
CA GLY A 21 -16.23 31.32 -20.25
C GLY A 21 -15.88 31.72 -21.67
N GLU A 22 -16.80 31.45 -22.59
CA GLU A 22 -16.92 32.07 -23.88
C GLU A 22 -17.13 33.55 -23.58
N ASN A 23 -16.02 34.27 -23.38
CA ASN A 23 -16.02 35.69 -23.63
C ASN A 23 -16.09 35.85 -25.15
N GLU A 24 -17.30 35.72 -25.67
CA GLU A 24 -17.71 36.41 -26.88
C GLU A 24 -17.17 37.86 -26.79
N PRO A 25 -16.47 38.37 -27.81
CA PRO A 25 -15.96 39.74 -27.78
C PRO A 25 -17.15 40.71 -27.89
N THR A 26 -17.77 41.04 -26.76
CA THR A 26 -18.75 42.13 -26.71
C THR A 26 -18.03 43.44 -27.06
N ASN A 27 -18.57 44.15 -28.05
CA ASN A 27 -18.04 45.41 -28.58
C ASN A 27 -18.23 46.59 -27.60
N ASP A 28 -17.90 46.42 -26.31
CA ASP A 28 -18.03 47.45 -25.27
C ASP A 28 -16.93 48.54 -25.37
N THR A 29 -15.98 48.39 -26.29
CA THR A 29 -14.87 49.35 -26.48
C THR A 29 -15.25 50.57 -27.34
N ALA A 30 -16.42 50.55 -28.00
CA ALA A 30 -16.85 51.59 -28.94
C ALA A 30 -17.29 52.91 -28.27
N GLY A 31 -17.64 52.89 -26.98
CA GLY A 31 -18.11 54.08 -26.22
C GLY A 31 -17.12 54.65 -25.19
N MET A 32 -15.95 54.03 -24.99
CA MET A 32 -15.04 54.38 -23.88
C MET A 32 -14.15 55.58 -24.19
N SER A 33 -13.87 56.41 -23.17
CA SER A 33 -12.92 57.52 -23.28
C SER A 33 -11.50 57.02 -23.60
N ALA A 34 -10.70 57.80 -24.33
CA ALA A 34 -9.33 57.43 -24.69
C ALA A 34 -8.46 57.08 -23.45
N LYS A 35 -8.74 57.72 -22.31
CA LYS A 35 -8.08 57.45 -21.02
C LYS A 35 -8.44 56.07 -20.46
N GLU A 36 -9.69 55.66 -20.59
CA GLU A 36 -10.20 54.36 -20.14
C GLU A 36 -9.69 53.23 -21.02
N ARG A 37 -9.63 53.44 -22.35
CA ARG A 37 -9.00 52.50 -23.28
C ARG A 37 -7.52 52.29 -22.97
N MET A 38 -6.78 53.36 -22.65
CA MET A 38 -5.38 53.24 -22.22
C MET A 38 -5.24 52.53 -20.87
N ALA A 39 -6.15 52.75 -19.93
CA ALA A 39 -6.14 52.06 -18.63
C ALA A 39 -6.42 50.56 -18.79
N GLN A 40 -7.42 50.18 -19.60
CA GLN A 40 -7.70 48.78 -19.93
C GLN A 40 -6.54 48.11 -20.66
N PHE A 41 -5.90 48.81 -21.61
CA PHE A 41 -4.73 48.28 -22.31
C PHE A 41 -3.54 48.05 -21.37
N ARG A 42 -3.32 48.95 -20.40
CA ARG A 42 -2.31 48.75 -19.35
C ARG A 42 -2.68 47.57 -18.45
N ALA A 43 -3.93 47.44 -18.04
CA ALA A 43 -4.40 46.30 -17.26
C ALA A 43 -4.24 44.96 -18.01
N LEU A 44 -4.57 44.94 -19.30
CA LEU A 44 -4.41 43.76 -20.16
C LEU A 44 -2.92 43.41 -20.37
N LYS A 45 -2.05 44.41 -20.52
CA LYS A 45 -0.59 44.20 -20.55
C LYS A 45 -0.06 43.63 -19.24
N MET A 46 -0.53 44.11 -18.09
CA MET A 46 -0.16 43.58 -16.78
C MET A 46 -0.64 42.14 -16.62
N ARG A 47 -1.90 41.86 -16.96
CA ARG A 47 -2.46 40.50 -16.95
C ARG A 47 -1.67 39.56 -17.87
N ALA A 48 -1.34 39.99 -19.08
CA ALA A 48 -0.52 39.20 -20.00
C ALA A 48 0.90 38.95 -19.46
N LYS A 49 1.49 39.93 -18.76
CA LYS A 49 2.80 39.77 -18.09
C LYS A 49 2.71 38.79 -16.93
N ASP A 50 1.66 38.86 -16.12
CA ASP A 50 1.44 37.97 -14.99
C ASP A 50 1.15 36.54 -15.45
N SER A 51 0.33 36.34 -16.48
CA SER A 51 0.10 35.02 -17.08
C SER A 51 1.40 34.43 -17.65
N LYS A 52 2.24 35.23 -18.32
CA LYS A 52 3.56 34.76 -18.80
C LYS A 52 4.47 34.36 -17.62
N LYS A 53 4.46 35.12 -16.52
CA LYS A 53 5.24 34.79 -15.32
C LYS A 53 4.72 33.51 -14.66
N GLN A 54 3.41 33.36 -14.49
CA GLN A 54 2.76 32.19 -13.93
C GLN A 54 3.03 30.93 -14.77
N ASN A 55 2.91 31.03 -16.10
CA ASN A 55 3.22 29.93 -17.00
C ASN A 55 4.69 29.51 -16.90
N ARG A 56 5.61 30.48 -16.82
CA ARG A 56 7.04 30.18 -16.64
C ARG A 56 7.30 29.51 -15.28
N THR A 57 6.69 29.99 -14.21
CA THR A 57 6.84 29.36 -12.88
C THR A 57 6.23 27.96 -12.85
N ALA A 58 5.07 27.75 -13.48
CA ALA A 58 4.43 26.44 -13.57
C ALA A 58 5.27 25.45 -14.37
N LEU A 59 5.84 25.88 -15.51
CA LEU A 59 6.76 25.05 -16.30
C LEU A 59 7.99 24.64 -15.47
N HIS A 60 8.59 25.58 -14.73
CA HIS A 60 9.71 25.26 -13.85
C HIS A 60 9.32 24.33 -12.70
N GLN A 61 8.13 24.50 -12.10
CA GLN A 61 7.64 23.63 -11.03
C GLN A 61 7.37 22.21 -11.55
N GLU A 62 6.72 22.05 -12.70
CA GLU A 62 6.50 20.74 -13.34
C GLU A 62 7.82 20.07 -13.68
N HIS A 63 8.77 20.81 -14.26
CA HIS A 63 10.10 20.29 -14.53
C HIS A 63 10.88 19.90 -13.27
N SER A 64 10.71 20.63 -12.16
CA SER A 64 11.27 20.23 -10.85
C SER A 64 10.58 18.98 -10.30
N ARG A 65 9.25 18.90 -10.33
CA ARG A 65 8.47 17.72 -9.91
C ARG A 65 8.86 16.46 -10.69
N MET A 66 9.11 16.59 -11.99
CA MET A 66 9.57 15.48 -12.84
C MET A 66 10.99 15.01 -12.49
N LYS A 67 11.81 15.87 -11.89
CA LYS A 67 13.18 15.55 -11.45
C LYS A 67 13.27 15.07 -10.01
N GLU A 68 12.23 15.30 -9.21
CA GLU A 68 12.22 14.90 -7.81
C GLU A 68 11.98 13.40 -7.68
N ASP A 69 13.01 12.67 -7.28
CA ASP A 69 12.86 11.28 -6.89
C ASP A 69 12.04 11.18 -5.59
N PRO A 70 10.89 10.47 -5.57
CA PRO A 70 10.02 10.43 -4.39
C PRO A 70 10.70 9.77 -3.17
N LYS A 71 11.71 8.92 -3.40
CA LYS A 71 12.53 8.34 -2.33
C LYS A 71 13.50 9.37 -1.74
N ALA A 72 14.14 10.18 -2.59
CA ALA A 72 15.06 11.22 -2.15
C ALA A 72 14.33 12.32 -1.39
N ALA A 73 13.14 12.72 -1.86
CA ALA A 73 12.26 13.66 -1.16
C ALA A 73 11.93 13.19 0.26
N LYS A 74 11.50 11.93 0.44
CA LYS A 74 11.23 11.36 1.77
C LYS A 74 12.45 11.37 2.70
N ILE A 75 13.63 11.04 2.17
CA ILE A 75 14.88 11.09 2.95
C ILE A 75 15.20 12.52 3.37
N LEU A 76 15.00 13.49 2.46
CA LEU A 76 15.24 14.90 2.72
C LEU A 76 14.27 15.44 3.77
N ASP A 77 12.99 15.08 3.72
CA ASP A 77 12.00 15.47 4.71
C ASP A 77 12.31 14.87 6.09
N GLN A 78 12.75 13.62 6.17
CA GLN A 78 13.25 13.02 7.42
C GLN A 78 14.48 13.78 7.96
N LYS A 79 15.40 14.19 7.10
CA LYS A 79 16.55 15.00 7.52
C LYS A 79 16.12 16.37 8.04
N LYS A 80 15.15 17.01 7.38
CA LYS A 80 14.57 18.28 7.84
C LYS A 80 13.90 18.12 9.20
N SER A 81 13.05 17.11 9.40
CA SER A 81 12.36 16.91 10.68
C SER A 81 13.34 16.65 11.83
N VAL A 82 14.40 15.88 11.58
CA VAL A 82 15.47 15.65 12.56
C VAL A 82 16.25 16.94 12.83
N ALA A 83 16.52 17.76 11.81
CA ALA A 83 17.20 19.03 11.97
C ALA A 83 16.37 20.03 12.78
N THR A 84 15.07 20.14 12.50
CA THR A 84 14.15 21.01 13.26
C THR A 84 14.02 20.58 14.70
N GLU A 85 13.97 19.27 14.98
CA GLU A 85 13.95 18.73 16.34
C GLU A 85 15.26 19.05 17.10
N LYS A 86 16.40 18.92 16.43
CA LYS A 86 17.70 19.29 17.02
C LYS A 86 17.81 20.79 17.30
N LEU A 87 17.35 21.64 16.39
CA LEU A 87 17.31 23.08 16.61
C LEU A 87 16.41 23.43 17.80
N ALA A 88 15.19 22.90 17.85
CA ALA A 88 14.29 23.14 18.96
C ALA A 88 14.85 22.65 20.31
N LYS A 89 15.62 21.56 20.31
CA LYS A 89 16.34 21.08 21.50
C LYS A 89 17.47 22.02 21.93
N LEU A 90 18.21 22.60 20.98
CA LEU A 90 19.26 23.60 21.28
C LEU A 90 18.62 24.87 21.83
N ASP A 91 17.56 25.38 21.19
CA ASP A 91 16.83 26.58 21.63
C ASP A 91 16.28 26.40 23.07
N ALA A 92 15.75 25.21 23.39
CA ALA A 92 15.30 24.89 24.74
C ALA A 92 16.46 24.82 25.76
N GLN A 93 17.61 24.27 25.37
CA GLN A 93 18.81 24.25 26.22
C GLN A 93 19.36 25.65 26.48
N GLU A 94 19.38 26.52 25.47
CA GLU A 94 19.78 27.93 25.61
C GLU A 94 18.82 28.72 26.51
N ALA A 95 17.51 28.42 26.45
CA ALA A 95 16.51 28.98 27.33
C ALA A 95 16.51 28.39 28.76
N GLY A 96 17.26 27.29 29.00
CA GLY A 96 17.26 26.56 30.27
C GLY A 96 15.99 25.74 30.52
N GLU A 97 15.19 25.47 29.49
CA GLU A 97 13.99 24.64 29.55
C GLU A 97 14.30 23.16 29.23
N ASP A 98 13.54 22.22 29.81
CA ASP A 98 13.62 20.81 29.46
C ASP A 98 12.72 20.52 28.23
N TYR A 99 13.37 20.30 27.08
CA TYR A 99 12.71 20.04 25.80
C TYR A 99 11.78 18.81 25.83
N GLU A 100 12.22 17.72 26.45
CA GLU A 100 11.45 16.47 26.46
C GLU A 100 10.19 16.62 27.32
N ARG A 101 10.29 17.40 28.41
CA ARG A 101 9.12 17.75 29.23
C ARG A 101 8.12 18.57 28.42
N LYS A 102 8.56 19.63 27.74
CA LYS A 102 7.70 20.48 26.89
C LYS A 102 6.98 19.68 25.81
N ARG A 103 7.71 18.78 25.15
CA ARG A 103 7.16 17.87 24.14
C ARG A 103 6.15 16.88 24.72
N ALA A 104 6.40 16.34 25.92
CA ALA A 104 5.51 15.39 26.56
C ALA A 104 4.16 16.01 26.94
N TRP A 105 4.09 17.34 27.14
CA TRP A 105 2.82 18.04 27.35
C TRP A 105 1.90 18.03 26.12
N ASP A 106 2.48 17.99 24.92
CA ASP A 106 1.73 17.99 23.67
C ASP A 106 1.16 16.60 23.32
N TRP A 107 1.61 15.53 24.00
CA TRP A 107 1.11 14.18 23.77
C TRP A 107 -0.27 13.98 24.39
N SER A 108 -1.24 13.65 23.52
CA SER A 108 -2.55 13.20 23.98
C SER A 108 -2.51 11.75 24.47
N ILE A 109 -3.37 11.41 25.44
CA ILE A 109 -3.49 10.04 25.97
C ILE A 109 -3.75 9.03 24.84
N ALA A 110 -4.68 9.36 23.92
CA ALA A 110 -5.02 8.52 22.79
C ALA A 110 -3.84 8.28 21.82
N GLU A 111 -2.98 9.29 21.63
CA GLU A 111 -1.78 9.14 20.80
C GLU A 111 -0.73 8.23 21.48
N SER A 112 -0.56 8.36 22.80
CA SER A 112 0.32 7.48 23.58
C SER A 112 -0.15 6.04 23.53
N GLU A 113 -1.45 5.78 23.75
CA GLU A 113 -2.02 4.43 23.70
C GLU A 113 -1.84 3.79 22.32
N ALA A 114 -2.13 4.53 21.23
CA ALA A 114 -1.92 4.04 19.87
C ALA A 114 -0.43 3.76 19.56
N TRP A 115 0.49 4.52 20.15
CA TRP A 115 1.91 4.26 20.05
C TRP A 115 2.33 3.00 20.78
N ASP A 116 1.85 2.81 22.01
CA ASP A 116 2.12 1.62 22.81
C ASP A 116 1.56 0.36 22.16
N GLU A 117 0.35 0.41 21.62
CA GLU A 117 -0.22 -0.69 20.83
C GLU A 117 0.65 -1.03 19.62
N ARG A 118 1.13 0.00 18.88
CA ARG A 118 2.01 -0.21 17.73
C ARG A 118 3.34 -0.85 18.14
N MET A 119 3.92 -0.42 19.26
CA MET A 119 5.17 -0.97 19.78
C MET A 119 4.98 -2.41 20.28
N ALA A 120 3.88 -2.70 20.97
CA ALA A 120 3.51 -4.04 21.41
C ALA A 120 3.29 -4.99 20.22
N MET A 121 2.57 -4.56 19.19
CA MET A 121 2.40 -5.35 17.95
C MET A 121 3.74 -5.63 17.27
N LYS A 122 4.62 -4.63 17.19
CA LYS A 122 5.97 -4.81 16.62
C LYS A 122 6.81 -5.79 17.45
N GLN A 123 6.70 -5.76 18.77
CA GLN A 123 7.38 -6.69 19.65
C GLN A 123 6.84 -8.12 19.46
N ARG A 124 5.52 -8.31 19.44
CA ARG A 124 4.88 -9.61 19.14
C ARG A 124 5.37 -10.19 17.81
N HIS A 125 5.42 -9.37 16.76
CA HIS A 125 5.95 -9.82 15.46
C HIS A 125 7.43 -10.21 15.47
N ARG A 126 8.26 -9.61 16.34
CA ARG A 126 9.66 -10.00 16.52
C ARG A 126 9.78 -11.34 17.23
N GLU A 127 9.01 -11.52 18.30
CA GLU A 127 8.94 -12.77 19.06
C GLU A 127 8.41 -13.92 18.18
N GLU A 128 7.38 -13.64 17.37
CA GLU A 128 6.82 -14.58 16.39
C GLU A 128 7.65 -14.74 15.11
N SER A 129 8.79 -14.05 14.96
CA SER A 129 9.58 -14.15 13.72
C SER A 129 10.27 -15.52 13.53
N GLY A 130 10.46 -16.26 14.63
CA GLY A 130 11.02 -17.62 14.61
C GLY A 130 10.02 -18.66 14.14
N PHE A 131 10.56 -19.77 13.60
CA PHE A 131 9.76 -20.97 13.37
C PHE A 131 9.46 -21.64 14.72
N ALA A 132 8.18 -21.85 15.01
CA ALA A 132 7.72 -22.55 16.20
C ALA A 132 7.03 -23.88 15.82
N ASP A 133 5.96 -23.80 15.02
CA ASP A 133 5.18 -24.96 14.58
C ASP A 133 4.72 -24.80 13.11
N PHE A 134 4.51 -25.93 12.42
CA PHE A 134 4.04 -25.96 11.04
C PHE A 134 2.63 -25.40 10.89
N ALA A 135 1.71 -25.65 11.85
CA ALA A 135 0.35 -25.12 11.77
C ALA A 135 0.35 -23.59 11.93
N GLN A 136 1.15 -23.06 12.87
CA GLN A 136 1.31 -21.62 13.06
C GLN A 136 1.93 -20.94 11.82
N GLU A 137 2.96 -21.54 11.21
CA GLU A 137 3.57 -20.99 10.01
C GLU A 137 2.61 -21.02 8.81
N ALA A 138 1.82 -22.08 8.68
CA ALA A 138 0.76 -22.17 7.67
C ALA A 138 -0.30 -21.06 7.88
N ALA A 139 -0.72 -20.82 9.13
CA ALA A 139 -1.66 -19.75 9.48
C ALA A 139 -1.09 -18.36 9.15
N LYS A 140 0.20 -18.10 9.44
CA LYS A 140 0.89 -16.85 9.07
C LYS A 140 0.96 -16.65 7.56
N GLN A 141 1.25 -17.72 6.81
CA GLN A 141 1.29 -17.62 5.35
C GLN A 141 -0.11 -17.41 4.77
N TYR A 142 -1.14 -18.05 5.34
CA TYR A 142 -2.54 -17.84 4.98
C TYR A 142 -2.99 -16.39 5.25
N SER A 143 -2.71 -15.84 6.43
CA SER A 143 -3.04 -14.45 6.77
C SER A 143 -2.33 -13.46 5.85
N ARG A 144 -1.06 -13.71 5.50
CA ARG A 144 -0.34 -12.90 4.51
C ARG A 144 -0.99 -12.95 3.13
N ASN A 145 -1.35 -14.15 2.67
CA ASN A 145 -1.99 -14.34 1.36
C ASN A 145 -3.35 -13.65 1.30
N THR A 146 -4.18 -13.80 2.34
CA THR A 146 -5.51 -13.18 2.44
C THR A 146 -5.43 -11.65 2.56
N ASN A 147 -4.50 -11.12 3.35
CA ASN A 147 -4.27 -9.66 3.43
C ASN A 147 -3.80 -9.06 2.09
N SER A 148 -3.12 -9.85 1.26
CA SER A 148 -2.69 -9.41 -0.07
C SER A 148 -3.77 -9.56 -1.15
N LEU A 149 -4.85 -10.28 -0.86
CA LEU A 149 -5.94 -10.53 -1.81
C LEU A 149 -6.76 -9.25 -2.01
N LYS A 150 -7.04 -8.92 -3.28
CA LYS A 150 -7.90 -7.80 -3.66
C LYS A 150 -9.12 -8.34 -4.41
N PRO A 151 -10.24 -8.62 -3.72
CA PRO A 151 -11.44 -9.15 -4.36
C PRO A 151 -12.09 -8.13 -5.31
N ASP A 152 -12.57 -8.60 -6.45
CA ASP A 152 -13.43 -7.82 -7.35
C ASP A 152 -14.88 -7.90 -6.84
N LEU A 153 -15.30 -6.83 -6.15
CA LEU A 153 -16.62 -6.76 -5.53
C LEU A 153 -17.75 -6.67 -6.56
N GLU A 154 -17.52 -6.14 -7.77
CA GLU A 154 -18.56 -6.04 -8.79
C GLU A 154 -18.82 -7.40 -9.44
N ALA A 155 -17.76 -8.13 -9.78
CA ALA A 155 -17.88 -9.48 -10.32
C ALA A 155 -18.60 -10.40 -9.31
N TYR A 156 -18.24 -10.29 -8.02
CA TYR A 156 -18.90 -11.02 -6.94
C TYR A 156 -20.40 -10.71 -6.86
N ARG A 157 -20.80 -9.43 -6.91
CA ARG A 157 -22.22 -9.04 -6.88
C ARG A 157 -23.01 -9.64 -8.05
N ARG A 158 -22.47 -9.57 -9.27
CA ARG A 158 -23.11 -10.14 -10.46
C ARG A 158 -23.29 -11.66 -10.36
N GLU A 159 -22.28 -12.37 -9.86
CA GLU A 159 -22.35 -13.83 -9.70
C GLU A 159 -23.32 -14.21 -8.58
N LYS A 160 -23.33 -13.47 -7.46
CA LYS A 160 -24.29 -13.64 -6.37
C LYS A 160 -25.73 -13.42 -6.83
N GLU A 161 -25.98 -12.38 -7.61
CA GLU A 161 -27.30 -12.10 -8.20
C GLU A 161 -27.73 -13.23 -9.16
N ALA A 162 -26.83 -13.70 -10.03
CA ALA A 162 -27.10 -14.81 -10.94
C ALA A 162 -27.45 -16.10 -10.18
N GLN A 163 -26.70 -16.44 -9.13
CA GLN A 163 -26.99 -17.59 -8.26
C GLN A 163 -28.32 -17.43 -7.50
N SER A 164 -28.59 -16.23 -6.98
CA SER A 164 -29.88 -15.93 -6.33
C SER A 164 -31.05 -16.05 -7.31
N SER A 165 -30.89 -15.59 -8.56
CA SER A 165 -31.93 -15.71 -9.58
C SER A 165 -32.16 -17.18 -9.99
N ARG A 166 -31.09 -17.98 -10.06
CA ARG A 166 -31.16 -19.41 -10.38
C ARG A 166 -31.89 -20.18 -9.28
N THR A 167 -31.53 -19.95 -8.02
CA THR A 167 -32.21 -20.57 -6.87
C THR A 167 -33.68 -20.15 -6.79
N LEU A 168 -33.97 -18.86 -6.99
CA LEU A 168 -35.35 -18.35 -7.05
C LEU A 168 -36.15 -18.97 -8.22
N SER A 169 -35.54 -19.15 -9.40
CA SER A 169 -36.20 -19.79 -10.54
C SER A 169 -36.47 -21.28 -10.31
N SER A 170 -35.61 -21.97 -9.57
CA SER A 170 -35.81 -23.37 -9.17
C SER A 170 -36.88 -23.51 -8.09
N ALA A 171 -37.03 -22.50 -7.22
CA ALA A 171 -37.99 -22.50 -6.12
C ALA A 171 -39.44 -22.17 -6.53
N VAL A 172 -39.67 -21.77 -7.78
CA VAL A 172 -41.02 -21.47 -8.31
C VAL A 172 -41.46 -22.61 -9.23
N THR A 173 -42.42 -23.40 -8.77
CA THR A 173 -43.05 -24.49 -9.55
C THR A 173 -44.47 -24.10 -9.96
N ILE A 174 -44.83 -24.30 -11.23
CA ILE A 174 -46.18 -24.07 -11.75
C ILE A 174 -47.07 -25.25 -11.34
N SER A 175 -48.10 -25.00 -10.54
CA SER A 175 -49.10 -26.02 -10.19
C SER A 175 -50.02 -26.31 -11.39
N ALA A 176 -50.68 -27.47 -11.40
CA ALA A 176 -51.54 -27.92 -12.51
C ALA A 176 -52.66 -26.92 -12.89
N ASP A 177 -53.08 -26.05 -11.98
CA ASP A 177 -54.09 -25.01 -12.20
C ASP A 177 -53.51 -23.65 -12.67
N GLY A 178 -52.23 -23.61 -13.05
CA GLY A 178 -51.56 -22.41 -13.55
C GLY A 178 -51.17 -21.38 -12.47
N THR A 179 -51.44 -21.67 -11.19
CA THR A 179 -51.05 -20.82 -10.06
C THR A 179 -49.58 -21.03 -9.69
N LEU A 180 -48.83 -19.93 -9.59
CA LEU A 180 -47.44 -19.90 -9.12
C LEU A 180 -47.42 -20.15 -7.61
N VAL A 181 -46.93 -21.32 -7.18
CA VAL A 181 -46.76 -21.63 -5.75
C VAL A 181 -45.26 -21.61 -5.42
N PRO A 182 -44.81 -20.74 -4.49
CA PRO A 182 -43.43 -20.75 -4.04
C PRO A 182 -43.17 -22.03 -3.23
N ASN A 183 -42.31 -22.91 -3.74
CA ASN A 183 -41.89 -24.10 -3.01
C ASN A 183 -40.78 -23.71 -2.00
N LEU A 184 -41.21 -23.17 -0.86
CA LEU A 184 -40.36 -22.66 0.21
C LEU A 184 -39.51 -23.75 0.90
N THR A 185 -39.67 -25.03 0.55
CA THR A 185 -38.93 -26.14 1.16
C THR A 185 -37.56 -26.41 0.51
N GLN A 186 -37.29 -25.87 -0.69
CA GLN A 186 -36.01 -26.07 -1.40
C GLN A 186 -34.97 -24.96 -1.14
N VAL A 187 -35.30 -23.96 -0.32
CA VAL A 187 -34.39 -22.84 -0.01
C VAL A 187 -33.41 -23.18 1.12
N ALA A 188 -33.50 -24.38 1.70
CA ALA A 188 -32.59 -24.89 2.73
C ALA A 188 -31.39 -25.64 2.11
N GLU A 189 -30.43 -24.86 1.59
CA GLU A 189 -28.98 -24.97 1.87
C GLU A 189 -28.31 -26.33 2.17
N VAL A 190 -28.63 -27.45 1.49
CA VAL A 190 -27.84 -28.70 1.71
C VAL A 190 -27.37 -29.43 0.45
N ASP A 191 -28.06 -29.37 -0.70
CA ASP A 191 -27.70 -30.18 -1.87
C ASP A 191 -27.54 -29.38 -3.18
N ASP A 192 -27.05 -28.14 -3.14
CA ASP A 192 -26.68 -27.43 -4.38
C ASP A 192 -25.30 -27.90 -4.87
N VAL A 193 -25.29 -28.96 -5.69
CA VAL A 193 -24.10 -29.48 -6.37
C VAL A 193 -23.58 -28.56 -7.50
N ALA A 194 -24.13 -27.36 -7.68
CA ALA A 194 -23.69 -26.42 -8.71
C ALA A 194 -22.19 -26.08 -8.63
N PHE A 195 -21.56 -26.18 -7.47
CA PHE A 195 -20.10 -26.02 -7.31
C PHE A 195 -19.29 -27.01 -8.16
N ILE A 196 -19.77 -28.26 -8.32
CA ILE A 196 -19.07 -29.31 -9.09
C ILE A 196 -18.92 -28.92 -10.57
N HIS A 197 -19.86 -28.15 -11.10
CA HIS A 197 -19.87 -27.71 -12.49
C HIS A 197 -19.34 -26.29 -12.71
N GLN A 198 -18.92 -25.60 -11.64
CA GLN A 198 -18.41 -24.23 -11.74
C GLN A 198 -17.00 -24.23 -12.34
N LYS A 199 -16.90 -23.83 -13.60
CA LYS A 199 -15.60 -23.64 -14.27
C LYS A 199 -15.12 -22.20 -14.06
N PRO A 200 -14.00 -21.97 -13.35
CA PRO A 200 -13.48 -20.63 -13.18
C PRO A 200 -13.06 -20.03 -14.53
N LYS A 201 -13.17 -18.71 -14.66
CA LYS A 201 -12.67 -17.99 -15.83
C LYS A 201 -11.15 -18.15 -15.92
N LYS A 202 -10.61 -18.28 -17.13
CA LYS A 202 -9.16 -18.41 -17.38
C LYS A 202 -8.36 -17.28 -16.73
N GLU A 203 -8.86 -16.05 -16.82
CA GLU A 203 -8.24 -14.87 -16.18
C GLU A 203 -8.02 -15.04 -14.67
N ASN A 204 -8.97 -15.67 -13.96
CA ASN A 204 -8.84 -15.91 -12.53
C ASN A 204 -7.79 -16.98 -12.22
N VAL A 205 -7.67 -17.99 -13.09
CA VAL A 205 -6.63 -19.02 -13.01
C VAL A 205 -5.25 -18.40 -13.28
N ASP A 206 -5.13 -17.54 -14.28
CA ASP A 206 -3.88 -16.85 -14.60
C ASP A 206 -3.42 -15.95 -13.44
N ARG A 207 -4.35 -15.21 -12.80
CA ARG A 207 -4.06 -14.42 -11.59
C ARG A 207 -3.54 -15.29 -10.43
N LEU A 208 -4.13 -16.47 -10.24
CA LEU A 208 -3.67 -17.42 -9.22
C LEU A 208 -2.26 -17.92 -9.53
N ILE A 209 -2.00 -18.35 -10.77
CA ILE A 209 -0.69 -18.83 -11.21
C ILE A 209 0.36 -17.72 -11.05
N GLU A 210 0.02 -16.48 -11.41
CA GLU A 210 0.91 -15.34 -11.24
C GLU A 210 1.24 -15.10 -9.76
N SER A 211 0.23 -15.17 -8.88
CA SER A 211 0.44 -15.02 -7.44
C SER A 211 1.36 -16.10 -6.87
N LEU A 212 1.22 -17.35 -7.32
CA LEU A 212 2.08 -18.47 -6.92
C LEU A 212 3.52 -18.28 -7.43
N SER A 213 3.68 -17.90 -8.71
CA SER A 213 4.99 -17.60 -9.30
C SER A 213 5.70 -16.46 -8.57
N ARG A 214 4.96 -15.40 -8.18
CA ARG A 214 5.50 -14.28 -7.39
C ARG A 214 5.96 -14.75 -6.01
N ALA A 215 5.20 -15.61 -5.34
CA ALA A 215 5.58 -16.18 -4.04
C ALA A 215 6.86 -17.02 -4.14
N ASP A 216 6.98 -17.88 -5.16
CA ASP A 216 8.18 -18.69 -5.40
C ASP A 216 9.42 -17.85 -5.68
N LYS A 217 9.29 -16.83 -6.53
CA LYS A 217 10.38 -15.88 -6.82
C LYS A 217 10.83 -15.14 -5.57
N ALA A 218 9.89 -14.72 -4.72
CA ALA A 218 10.19 -14.06 -3.45
C ALA A 218 10.96 -14.98 -2.50
N ARG A 219 10.52 -16.24 -2.38
CA ARG A 219 11.20 -17.29 -1.59
C ARG A 219 12.62 -17.54 -2.08
N LEU A 220 12.79 -17.75 -3.39
CA LEU A 220 14.10 -17.99 -4.00
C LEU A 220 15.05 -16.80 -3.79
N LYS A 221 14.56 -15.57 -3.98
CA LYS A 221 15.33 -14.35 -3.74
C LYS A 221 15.75 -14.22 -2.28
N ALA A 222 14.87 -14.55 -1.33
CA ALA A 222 15.19 -14.55 0.09
C ALA A 222 16.26 -15.60 0.44
N GLN A 223 16.19 -16.79 -0.15
CA GLN A 223 17.20 -17.83 0.01
C GLN A 223 18.56 -17.40 -0.58
N MET A 224 18.58 -16.83 -1.78
CA MET A 224 19.80 -16.34 -2.42
C MET A 224 20.48 -15.23 -1.60
N LYS A 225 19.69 -14.30 -1.02
CA LYS A 225 20.23 -13.26 -0.15
C LYS A 225 20.92 -13.80 1.11
N ARG A 226 20.46 -14.93 1.65
CA ARG A 226 21.09 -15.59 2.80
C ARG A 226 22.42 -16.27 2.45
N GLY A 227 22.63 -16.67 1.19
CA GLY A 227 23.82 -17.41 0.75
C GLY A 227 24.91 -16.60 0.03
N ARG A 228 24.60 -15.39 -0.47
CA ARG A 228 25.53 -14.59 -1.30
C ARG A 228 26.14 -13.36 -0.58
N GLY A 229 25.96 -13.25 0.73
CA GLY A 229 26.27 -12.02 1.47
C GLY A 229 27.72 -11.85 1.90
N GLN A 230 28.49 -12.93 1.99
CA GLN A 230 29.86 -12.86 2.51
C GLN A 230 30.75 -13.70 1.60
N HIS A 231 31.77 -13.08 1.01
CA HIS A 231 32.97 -13.81 0.61
C HIS A 231 33.58 -14.27 1.95
N ASP A 232 33.06 -15.39 2.46
CA ASP A 232 33.66 -16.03 3.62
C ASP A 232 34.99 -16.57 3.13
N ASP A 233 36.07 -15.91 3.55
CA ASP A 233 37.44 -16.44 3.53
C ASP A 233 37.53 -17.57 4.56
N GLY A 234 36.66 -18.58 4.40
CA GLY A 234 36.34 -19.57 5.41
C GLY A 234 37.07 -20.90 5.20
N ASP A 235 37.21 -21.61 6.31
CA ASP A 235 37.86 -22.92 6.46
C ASP A 235 37.09 -24.07 5.77
N TYR A 236 36.84 -23.98 4.46
CA TYR A 236 36.12 -25.02 3.71
C TYR A 236 36.75 -25.33 2.35
N ILE A 237 36.83 -26.63 2.04
CA ILE A 237 37.35 -27.14 0.75
C ILE A 237 36.19 -27.45 -0.22
N SER A 238 34.98 -27.72 0.29
CA SER A 238 33.79 -28.03 -0.53
C SER A 238 32.53 -27.33 -0.04
N GLU A 239 31.54 -27.18 -0.92
CA GLU A 239 30.22 -26.59 -0.57
C GLU A 239 29.51 -27.39 0.53
N ARG A 240 29.63 -28.72 0.53
CA ARG A 240 29.08 -29.56 1.59
C ARG A 240 29.78 -29.30 2.93
N ASN A 241 31.11 -29.12 2.90
CA ASN A 241 31.88 -28.75 4.08
C ASN A 241 31.46 -27.36 4.59
N LYS A 242 31.24 -26.39 3.70
CA LYS A 242 30.72 -25.06 4.07
C LYS A 242 29.38 -25.14 4.82
N VAL A 243 28.42 -25.92 4.32
CA VAL A 243 27.12 -26.11 4.99
C VAL A 243 27.28 -26.80 6.35
N PHE A 244 28.21 -27.75 6.46
CA PHE A 244 28.52 -28.42 7.72
C PHE A 244 29.15 -27.45 8.74
N ASN A 245 30.18 -26.69 8.35
CA ASN A 245 30.82 -25.70 9.20
C ASN A 245 29.83 -24.60 9.62
N ALA A 246 28.95 -24.15 8.71
CA ALA A 246 27.87 -23.22 9.04
C ALA A 246 26.83 -23.81 9.99
N LYS A 247 26.65 -25.14 10.03
CA LYS A 247 25.81 -25.80 11.03
C LYS A 247 26.53 -25.83 12.38
N VAL A 248 27.80 -26.24 12.40
CA VAL A 248 28.62 -26.28 13.62
C VAL A 248 28.71 -24.90 14.26
N SER A 249 28.97 -23.86 13.46
CA SER A 249 29.11 -22.48 13.94
C SER A 249 27.84 -22.00 14.67
N ARG A 250 26.65 -22.27 14.10
CA ARG A 250 25.36 -21.91 14.73
C ARG A 250 25.16 -22.51 16.12
N PHE A 251 25.68 -23.71 16.40
CA PHE A 251 25.52 -24.37 17.69
C PHE A 251 26.65 -24.08 18.66
N TYR A 252 27.89 -24.02 18.16
CA TYR A 252 29.09 -24.02 19.01
C TYR A 252 29.76 -22.66 19.15
N ASP A 253 29.58 -21.71 18.21
CA ASP A 253 30.26 -20.40 18.29
C ASP A 253 29.96 -19.66 19.59
N LYS A 254 28.78 -19.87 20.18
CA LYS A 254 28.42 -19.29 21.49
C LYS A 254 29.37 -19.75 22.60
N TYR A 255 29.86 -20.97 22.53
CA TYR A 255 30.72 -21.60 23.55
C TYR A 255 32.20 -21.56 23.18
N THR A 256 32.54 -21.49 21.90
CA THR A 256 33.93 -21.50 21.40
C THR A 256 34.46 -20.11 21.05
N LYS A 257 33.70 -19.04 21.34
CA LYS A 257 34.08 -17.67 21.01
C LYS A 257 35.46 -17.28 21.57
N GLU A 258 35.70 -17.60 22.84
CA GLU A 258 36.98 -17.30 23.51
C GLU A 258 38.14 -18.07 22.87
N MET A 259 37.95 -19.35 22.56
CA MET A 259 38.97 -20.14 21.87
C MET A 259 39.28 -19.55 20.49
N LYS A 260 38.24 -19.15 19.75
CA LYS A 260 38.39 -18.53 18.43
C LYS A 260 39.13 -17.19 18.51
N GLU A 261 38.79 -16.34 19.47
CA GLU A 261 39.49 -15.08 19.72
C GLU A 261 40.95 -15.30 20.13
N SER A 262 41.24 -16.34 20.94
CA SER A 262 42.60 -16.75 21.28
C SER A 262 43.40 -17.23 20.07
N PHE A 263 42.80 -17.98 19.15
CA PHE A 263 43.43 -18.34 17.87
C PHE A 263 43.73 -17.11 17.02
N GLU A 264 42.79 -16.16 16.93
CA GLU A 264 42.96 -14.90 16.20
C GLU A 264 44.03 -13.99 16.85
N ARG A 265 44.21 -14.08 18.18
CA ARG A 265 45.25 -13.38 18.94
C ARG A 265 46.61 -14.10 18.95
N GLY A 266 46.75 -15.24 18.25
CA GLY A 266 48.03 -15.96 18.15
C GLY A 266 48.34 -16.88 19.33
N THR A 267 47.32 -17.47 19.96
CA THR A 267 47.43 -18.51 21.00
C THR A 267 48.33 -18.12 22.17
N ALA A 268 48.17 -16.90 22.69
CA ALA A 268 48.78 -16.53 23.96
C ALA A 268 48.09 -17.30 25.10
N GLN A 269 48.85 -18.11 25.83
CA GLN A 269 48.43 -18.73 27.10
C GLN A 269 48.15 -17.67 28.16
#